data_AF-A0A0A1D4L7-F1
#
_entry.id   AF-A0A0A1D4L7-F1
#
_cell.length_a   1.000
_cell.length_b   1.000
_cell.length_c   1.000
_cell.angle_alpha   90.00
_cell.angle_beta   90.00
_cell.angle_gamma   90.00
#
_symmetry.space_group_name_H-M   'P 1'
#
loop_
_entity.id
_entity.type
_entity.pdbx_description
1 polymer ?
#
loop_
_entity_poly.entity_id
_entity_poly.type
_entity_poly.pdbx_seq_one_letter_code
_entity_poly.pdbx_strand_id
1 'polypeptide(L)'
;MTSQPDTSPPEITAGEPRKLQVRRAPKYVPFLIAGGLAGVATAALFTFLLPSDGDFAATSVFGLFAVLMVLPGVGLGALVALILDHQGRRKTKTLLVESLPDDNSNAEAETA
;
A
#
# COMPACT_ATOMS: atom_id res chain seq x y z
N MET A 1 2.84 41.28 48.11
CA MET A 1 1.76 40.97 47.14
C MET A 1 2.43 40.33 45.93
N THR A 2 2.41 39.00 45.91
CA THR A 2 3.11 38.15 44.94
C THR A 2 2.17 37.91 43.76
N SER A 3 2.53 38.37 42.57
CA SER A 3 1.87 38.00 41.32
C SER A 3 2.34 36.60 40.94
N GLN A 4 1.44 35.63 41.10
CA GLN A 4 1.62 34.25 40.65
C GLN A 4 1.44 34.23 39.12
N PRO A 5 2.39 33.69 38.33
CA PRO A 5 2.18 33.52 36.90
C PRO A 5 1.14 32.43 36.68
N ASP A 6 0.03 32.78 36.02
CA ASP A 6 -1.01 31.84 35.62
C ASP A 6 -0.40 30.70 34.80
N THR A 7 -0.22 29.55 35.44
CA THR A 7 0.18 28.31 34.79
C THR A 7 -1.09 27.52 34.53
N SER A 8 -1.97 28.06 33.69
CA SER A 8 -3.07 27.29 33.12
C SER A 8 -2.44 26.22 32.21
N PRO A 9 -2.68 24.92 32.44
CA PRO A 9 -2.27 23.89 31.50
C PRO A 9 -2.81 24.21 30.11
N PRO A 10 -2.08 23.92 29.02
CA PRO A 10 -2.61 24.14 27.68
C PRO A 10 -3.92 23.38 27.54
N GLU A 11 -5.02 24.14 27.50
CA GLU A 11 -6.35 23.66 27.23
C GLU A 11 -6.29 23.00 25.85
N ILE A 12 -6.22 21.67 25.83
CA ILE A 12 -6.37 20.91 24.60
C ILE A 12 -7.83 21.10 24.21
N THR A 13 -8.13 22.14 23.43
CA THR A 13 -9.44 22.40 22.86
C THR A 13 -9.85 21.16 22.06
N ALA A 14 -10.66 20.32 22.68
CA ALA A 14 -11.33 19.19 22.07
C ALA A 14 -12.34 19.76 21.07
N GLY A 15 -11.92 19.96 19.82
CA GLY A 15 -12.80 20.58 18.84
C GLY A 15 -12.22 20.89 17.47
N GLU A 16 -10.90 20.87 17.28
CA GLU A 16 -10.35 21.12 15.94
C GLU A 16 -10.30 19.80 15.13
N PRO A 17 -11.11 19.63 14.06
CA PRO A 17 -11.08 18.44 13.22
C PRO A 17 -9.72 18.37 12.48
N ARG A 18 -8.77 17.64 13.07
CA ARG A 18 -7.46 17.43 12.49
C ARG A 18 -7.57 16.46 11.32
N LYS A 19 -7.58 17.00 10.09
CA LYS A 19 -7.56 16.26 8.83
C LYS A 19 -6.33 15.34 8.75
N LEU A 20 -6.47 14.09 9.20
CA LEU A 20 -5.47 13.05 8.94
C LEU A 20 -5.63 12.54 7.50
N GLN A 21 -4.72 12.94 6.61
CA GLN A 21 -4.59 12.30 5.30
C GLN A 21 -3.98 10.90 5.49
N VAL A 22 -4.82 9.88 5.60
CA VAL A 22 -4.36 8.48 5.56
C VAL A 22 -3.97 8.15 4.12
N ARG A 23 -2.66 8.20 3.83
CA ARG A 23 -2.12 7.69 2.57
C ARG A 23 -2.11 6.16 2.63
N ARG A 24 -3.00 5.50 1.87
CA ARG A 24 -2.89 4.05 1.67
C ARG A 24 -1.59 3.75 0.92
N ALA A 25 -0.73 2.90 1.50
CA ALA A 25 0.47 2.44 0.82
C ALA A 25 0.08 1.56 -0.38
N PRO A 26 0.63 1.85 -1.57
CA PRO A 26 0.37 1.07 -2.78
C PRO A 26 0.96 -0.35 -2.67
N LYS A 27 0.16 -1.37 -3.00
CA LYS A 27 0.54 -2.80 -2.85
C LYS A 27 1.19 -3.33 -4.13
N TYR A 28 2.47 -3.03 -4.32
CA TYR A 28 3.22 -3.49 -5.51
C TYR A 28 3.73 -4.94 -5.40
N VAL A 29 3.96 -5.44 -4.20
CA VAL A 29 4.50 -6.79 -3.92
C VAL A 29 3.84 -7.93 -4.72
N PRO A 30 2.50 -8.08 -4.76
CA PRO A 30 1.87 -9.16 -5.51
C PRO A 30 2.18 -9.11 -7.01
N PHE A 31 2.31 -7.92 -7.59
CA PHE A 31 2.65 -7.76 -9.01
C PHE A 31 4.11 -8.09 -9.30
N LEU A 32 5.02 -7.77 -8.39
CA LEU A 32 6.43 -8.18 -8.50
C LEU A 32 6.54 -9.71 -8.46
N ILE A 33 5.82 -10.37 -7.53
CA ILE A 33 5.80 -11.84 -7.43
C ILE A 33 5.21 -12.45 -8.71
N ALA A 34 4.06 -11.94 -9.17
CA ALA A 34 3.42 -12.43 -10.39
C ALA A 34 4.33 -12.28 -11.61
N GLY A 35 5.01 -11.13 -11.75
CA GLY A 35 5.97 -10.88 -12.81
C GLY A 35 7.19 -11.81 -12.75
N GLY A 36 7.75 -12.02 -11.56
CA GLY A 36 8.85 -12.98 -11.36
C GLY A 36 8.45 -14.41 -11.73
N LEU A 37 7.28 -14.86 -11.29
CA LEU A 37 6.73 -16.18 -11.65
C LEU A 37 6.49 -16.31 -13.16
N ALA A 38 5.97 -15.26 -13.81
CA ALA A 38 5.80 -15.25 -15.26
C ALA A 38 7.15 -15.32 -16.00
N GLY A 39 8.20 -14.68 -15.47
CA GLY A 39 9.57 -14.81 -15.98
C GLY A 39 10.09 -16.25 -15.88
N VAL A 40 9.92 -16.89 -14.72
CA VAL A 40 10.30 -18.31 -14.54
C VAL A 40 9.50 -19.23 -15.48
N ALA A 41 8.20 -18.98 -15.65
CA ALA A 41 7.38 -19.72 -16.60
C ALA A 41 7.89 -19.56 -18.04
N THR A 42 8.31 -18.34 -18.42
CA THR A 42 8.90 -18.07 -19.74
C THR A 42 10.22 -18.82 -19.93
N ALA A 43 11.07 -18.89 -18.91
CA ALA A 43 12.29 -19.69 -18.93
C ALA A 43 12.00 -21.20 -19.11
N ALA A 44 10.97 -21.71 -18.44
CA ALA A 44 10.53 -23.10 -18.60
C ALA A 44 10.04 -23.36 -20.03
N LEU A 45 9.27 -22.44 -20.61
CA LEU A 45 8.81 -22.54 -22.00
C LEU A 45 9.99 -22.61 -22.97
N PHE A 46 10.97 -21.71 -22.85
CA PHE A 46 12.15 -21.74 -23.72
C PHE A 46 12.99 -23.01 -23.55
N THR A 47 13.07 -23.55 -22.34
CA THR A 47 13.93 -24.72 -22.09
C THR A 47 13.27 -26.03 -22.47
N PHE A 48 11.97 -26.20 -22.21
CA PHE A 48 11.31 -27.50 -22.32
C PHE A 48 10.41 -27.64 -23.55
N LEU A 49 9.94 -26.55 -24.16
CA LEU A 49 9.12 -26.61 -25.39
C LEU A 49 9.94 -26.45 -26.66
N LEU A 50 11.12 -25.84 -26.58
CA LEU A 50 11.97 -25.64 -27.75
C LEU A 50 12.86 -26.89 -27.95
N PRO A 51 12.99 -27.41 -29.19
CA PRO A 51 13.90 -28.51 -29.49
C PRO A 51 15.31 -28.17 -29.01
N SER A 52 15.86 -29.05 -28.18
CA SER A 52 17.21 -28.92 -27.64
C SER A 52 18.14 -29.82 -28.44
N ASP A 53 18.99 -29.21 -29.25
CA ASP A 53 19.98 -29.91 -30.06
C ASP A 53 21.35 -30.03 -29.33
N GLY A 54 21.44 -29.55 -28.09
CA GLY A 54 22.70 -29.19 -27.44
C GLY A 54 23.22 -30.13 -26.35
N ASP A 55 24.54 -30.04 -26.13
CA ASP A 55 25.36 -30.77 -25.16
C ASP A 55 25.06 -30.49 -23.67
N PHE A 56 24.19 -29.52 -23.37
CA PHE A 56 23.92 -29.08 -22.00
C PHE A 56 22.66 -29.70 -21.43
N ALA A 57 22.72 -30.06 -20.13
CA ALA A 57 21.55 -30.55 -19.42
C ALA A 57 20.44 -29.49 -19.34
N ALA A 58 19.21 -29.89 -19.65
CA ALA A 58 18.04 -29.01 -19.62
C ALA A 58 17.85 -28.29 -18.27
N THR A 59 18.21 -28.94 -17.15
CA THR A 59 18.13 -28.34 -15.82
C THR A 59 19.11 -27.16 -15.63
N SER A 60 20.31 -27.24 -16.20
CA SER A 60 21.29 -26.16 -16.18
C SER A 60 20.84 -24.98 -17.04
N VAL A 61 20.34 -25.26 -18.24
CA VAL A 61 19.79 -24.26 -19.15
C VAL A 61 18.60 -23.55 -18.50
N PHE A 62 17.68 -24.32 -17.92
CA PHE A 62 16.54 -23.80 -17.19
C PHE A 62 16.97 -22.90 -16.03
N GLY A 63 17.91 -23.35 -15.20
CA GLY A 63 18.40 -22.58 -14.05
C GLY A 63 18.99 -21.23 -14.47
N LEU A 64 19.79 -21.22 -15.55
CA LEU A 64 20.34 -19.99 -16.12
C LEU A 64 19.23 -19.04 -16.61
N PHE A 65 18.31 -19.54 -17.45
CA PHE A 65 17.22 -18.73 -17.98
C PHE A 65 16.27 -18.25 -16.87
N ALA A 66 16.01 -19.06 -15.85
CA ALA A 66 15.16 -18.68 -14.73
C ALA A 66 15.75 -17.47 -13.99
N VAL A 67 17.05 -17.49 -13.67
CA VAL A 67 17.72 -16.35 -13.03
C VAL A 67 17.69 -15.12 -13.94
N LEU A 68 17.98 -15.28 -15.24
CA LEU A 68 17.98 -14.18 -16.21
C LEU A 68 16.59 -13.58 -16.44
N MET A 69 15.53 -14.38 -16.40
CA MET A 69 14.16 -13.94 -16.68
C MET A 69 13.43 -13.37 -15.46
N VAL A 70 13.90 -13.61 -14.24
CA VAL A 70 13.28 -13.04 -13.03
C VAL A 70 13.35 -11.51 -13.06
N LEU A 71 14.51 -10.91 -13.39
CA LEU A 71 14.65 -9.45 -13.40
C LEU A 71 13.70 -8.75 -14.40
N PRO A 72 13.69 -9.09 -15.69
CA PRO A 72 12.74 -8.50 -16.63
C PRO A 72 11.29 -8.86 -16.28
N GLY A 73 11.01 -10.08 -15.80
CA GLY A 73 9.67 -10.48 -15.35
C GLY A 73 9.15 -9.59 -14.22
N VAL A 74 9.97 -9.38 -13.18
CA VAL A 74 9.66 -8.46 -12.07
C VAL A 74 9.52 -7.02 -12.58
N GLY A 75 10.37 -6.57 -13.51
CA GLY A 75 10.28 -5.25 -14.12
C GLY A 75 8.96 -5.02 -14.87
N LEU A 76 8.51 -6.00 -15.66
CA LEU A 76 7.21 -5.97 -16.32
C LEU A 76 6.06 -5.97 -15.29
N GLY A 77 6.17 -6.82 -14.25
CA GLY A 77 5.22 -6.84 -13.14
C GLY A 77 5.11 -5.48 -12.45
N ALA A 78 6.25 -4.84 -12.17
CA ALA A 78 6.32 -3.50 -11.58
C ALA A 78 5.68 -2.44 -12.49
N LEU A 79 5.94 -2.51 -13.80
CA LEU A 79 5.36 -1.58 -14.77
C LEU A 79 3.83 -1.69 -14.80
N VAL A 80 3.30 -2.91 -14.84
CA VAL A 80 1.85 -3.17 -14.72
C VAL A 80 1.31 -2.64 -13.40
N ALA A 81 2.03 -2.86 -12.30
CA ALA A 81 1.65 -2.38 -10.98
C ALA A 81 1.57 -0.85 -10.93
N LEU A 82 2.53 -0.15 -11.55
CA LEU A 82 2.55 1.32 -11.61
C LEU A 82 1.37 1.87 -12.43
N ILE A 83 1.05 1.23 -13.56
CA ILE A 83 -0.08 1.61 -14.40
C ILE A 83 -1.40 1.47 -13.63
N LEU A 84 -1.58 0.35 -12.91
CA LEU A 84 -2.79 0.09 -12.13
C LEU A 84 -2.87 0.95 -10.85
N ASP A 85 -1.76 1.14 -10.14
CA ASP A 85 -1.70 1.94 -8.92
C ASP A 85 -2.03 3.41 -9.18
N HIS A 86 -1.68 3.93 -10.36
CA HIS A 86 -2.04 5.28 -10.76
C HIS A 86 -3.56 5.52 -10.75
N GLN A 87 -4.37 4.50 -11.05
CA GLN A 87 -5.83 4.61 -11.02
C GLN A 87 -6.39 4.60 -9.59
N GLY A 88 -5.71 3.95 -8.65
CA GLY A 88 -6.12 3.86 -7.24
C GLY A 88 -6.07 5.21 -6.50
N ARG A 89 -5.21 6.14 -6.95
CA ARG A 89 -5.08 7.49 -6.37
C ARG A 89 -6.34 8.36 -6.52
N ARG A 90 -7.25 8.02 -7.44
CA ARG A 90 -8.48 8.79 -7.70
C ARG A 90 -9.66 8.40 -6.83
N LYS A 91 -9.58 7.31 -6.05
CA LYS A 91 -10.68 6.87 -5.18
C LYS A 91 -10.44 7.24 -3.72
N THR A 92 -10.20 8.53 -3.46
CA THR A 92 -10.38 9.08 -2.11
C THR A 92 -11.88 9.13 -1.85
N LYS A 93 -12.42 8.09 -1.21
CA LYS A 93 -13.76 8.12 -0.65
C LYS A 93 -13.75 9.14 0.49
N THR A 94 -14.29 10.32 0.21
CA THR A 94 -14.66 11.32 1.21
C THR A 94 -15.75 10.70 2.10
N LEU A 95 -15.35 10.12 3.23
CA LEU A 95 -16.31 9.74 4.28
C LEU A 95 -16.57 11.01 5.10
N LEU A 96 -17.78 11.54 4.96
CA LEU A 96 -18.32 12.56 5.85
C LEU A 96 -18.41 11.94 7.25
N VAL A 97 -17.63 12.48 8.19
CA VAL A 97 -17.77 12.20 9.62
C VAL A 97 -18.90 13.09 10.11
N GLU A 98 -20.07 12.50 10.32
CA GLU A 98 -21.14 13.15 11.10
C GLU A 98 -20.69 13.10 12.56
N SER A 99 -20.36 14.25 13.14
CA SER A 99 -20.16 14.36 14.58
C SER A 99 -21.51 14.11 15.24
N LEU A 100 -21.65 12.99 15.96
CA LEU A 100 -22.82 12.79 16.82
C LEU A 100 -22.85 13.94 17.83
N PRO A 101 -23.97 14.67 17.97
CA PRO A 101 -24.10 15.70 18.99
C PRO A 101 -23.92 15.06 20.35
N ASP A 102 -22.98 15.58 21.14
CA ASP A 102 -22.85 15.23 22.54
C ASP A 102 -24.15 15.66 23.24
N ASP A 103 -24.89 14.69 23.77
CA ASP A 103 -26.09 14.93 24.58
C ASP A 103 -25.66 15.41 25.97
N ASN A 104 -25.35 16.69 26.09
CA ASN A 104 -25.10 17.38 27.35
C ASN A 104 -26.20 18.40 27.69
N SER A 105 -27.41 18.22 27.16
CA SER A 105 -28.56 19.09 27.44
C SER A 105 -29.44 18.67 28.64
N ASN A 106 -29.13 17.53 29.29
CA ASN A 106 -29.96 16.98 30.37
C ASN A 106 -29.42 17.22 31.80
N ALA A 107 -28.32 17.96 32.00
CA ALA A 107 -27.77 18.21 33.34
C ALA A 107 -28.18 19.56 33.96
N GLU A 108 -28.64 20.54 33.17
CA GLU A 108 -29.02 21.87 33.66
C GLU A 108 -30.52 22.04 33.94
N ALA A 109 -31.34 21.04 33.63
CA ALA A 109 -32.79 21.08 33.88
C ALA A 109 -33.22 20.59 35.28
N GLU A 110 -32.31 20.06 36.11
CA GLU A 110 -32.67 19.37 37.36
C GLU A 110 -32.30 20.12 38.66
N THR A 111 -31.84 21.37 38.62
CA THR A 111 -31.47 22.12 39.85
C THR A 111 -32.02 23.55 39.97
N ALA A 112 -33.06 23.91 39.22
CA ALA A 112 -33.80 25.16 39.42
C ALA A 112 -34.90 25.03 40.48
#